data_AF-A0A168JEV2-F1
#
_entry.id   AF-A0A168JEV2-F1
#
_cell.length_a   1.000
_cell.length_b   1.000
_cell.length_c   1.000
_cell.angle_alpha   90.00
_cell.angle_beta   90.00
_cell.angle_gamma   90.00
#
_symmetry.space_group_name_H-M   'P 1'
#
loop_
_entity.id
_entity.type
_entity.pdbx_description
1 polymer ?
#
loop_
_entity_poly.entity_id
_entity_poly.type
_entity_poly.pdbx_seq_one_letter_code
_entity_poly.pdbx_strand_id
1 'polypeptide(L)'
;MPSLLDVFDEPGHKGYLDELHTAMLSNQDFEWHIGVLQDLLRSALVQLGKAALTIFIDALDECAADQAEEFVEYFEGVGENAVLNGSQLKICFSSRYYPHIDIQYGRKIDLEDQDGHEKDIAMYIRHKLKVGKSKTAEEVKTEIQTKAKGIFMWVVLVVDILRAEYKNGRIFDVKKRLAVLPAKLGDLFKQILSRDQKNLQDLQLCIQWILFSKRPLKLEEYYFAAVSGLNPDELQEWNPDEVTTDDMSRFVISSSKGLAETTKTKIRTVQFIHESVREFFLKDDGLHELWPTLAAADFESTMGDEVIVRLLLEKGAAVDAKDHLNQTPLMIAVQIKHAAVVRLLLEHGADIEATDACGYTVLSLARANCDEATIKILESYSYPYAA
;
A
#
# COMPACT_ATOMS: atom_id res chain seq x y z
N MET A 1 -3.97 -2.16 11.00
CA MET A 1 -3.60 -2.99 12.16
C MET A 1 -4.43 -2.59 13.37
N PRO A 2 -4.91 -3.51 14.22
CA PRO A 2 -5.26 -3.15 15.60
C PRO A 2 -4.04 -2.48 16.23
N SER A 3 -4.27 -1.44 17.02
CA SER A 3 -3.17 -0.72 17.65
C SER A 3 -2.40 -1.69 18.54
N LEU A 4 -1.09 -1.54 18.68
CA LEU A 4 -0.27 -2.34 19.60
C LEU A 4 -0.85 -2.34 21.04
N LEU A 5 -1.68 -1.35 21.36
CA LEU A 5 -2.43 -1.19 22.61
C LEU A 5 -3.55 -2.24 22.81
N ASP A 6 -4.19 -2.72 21.73
CA ASP A 6 -5.28 -3.71 21.83
C ASP A 6 -4.77 -5.10 22.27
N VAL A 7 -3.47 -5.37 22.12
CA VAL A 7 -2.80 -6.62 22.56
C VAL A 7 -2.68 -6.70 24.09
N PHE A 8 -2.70 -5.56 24.79
CA PHE A 8 -2.51 -5.51 26.24
C PHE A 8 -3.81 -5.44 27.04
N ASP A 9 -4.97 -5.45 26.37
CA ASP A 9 -6.29 -5.29 26.99
C ASP A 9 -6.94 -6.63 27.43
N GLU A 10 -6.22 -7.75 27.30
CA GLU A 10 -6.66 -9.04 27.86
C GLU A 10 -6.72 -8.98 29.40
N PRO A 11 -7.72 -9.63 30.04
CA PRO A 11 -8.00 -9.49 31.48
C PRO A 11 -6.88 -9.92 32.44
N GLY A 12 -5.76 -10.47 31.94
CA GLY A 12 -4.54 -10.76 32.71
C GLY A 12 -3.41 -9.73 32.61
N HIS A 13 -3.53 -8.72 31.72
CA HIS A 13 -2.47 -7.75 31.40
C HIS A 13 -2.83 -6.28 31.75
N LYS A 14 -4.02 -6.07 32.29
CA LYS A 14 -4.63 -4.75 32.59
C LYS A 14 -3.89 -3.82 33.53
N GLY A 15 -2.84 -4.27 34.24
CA GLY A 15 -2.12 -3.44 35.22
C GLY A 15 -0.75 -2.94 34.77
N TYR A 16 -0.22 -3.42 33.64
CA TYR A 16 1.20 -3.19 33.28
C TYR A 16 1.45 -1.89 32.51
N LEU A 17 0.39 -1.25 32.00
CA LEU A 17 0.47 0.00 31.25
C LEU A 17 -0.16 1.19 31.97
N ASP A 18 -0.64 1.03 33.21
CA ASP A 18 -1.45 2.05 33.89
C ASP A 18 -0.72 3.38 34.11
N GLU A 19 0.58 3.38 34.38
CA GLU A 19 1.36 4.63 34.56
C GLU A 19 1.50 5.42 33.25
N LEU A 20 1.71 4.73 32.12
CA LEU A 20 1.78 5.37 30.81
C LEU A 20 0.40 5.72 30.26
N HIS A 21 -0.61 4.88 30.49
CA HIS A 21 -1.99 5.16 30.13
C HIS A 21 -2.51 6.40 30.89
N THR A 22 -2.10 6.58 32.14
CA THR A 22 -2.39 7.78 32.94
C THR A 22 -1.65 9.01 32.41
N ALA A 23 -0.38 8.88 31.99
CA ALA A 23 0.35 9.97 31.35
C ALA A 23 -0.24 10.35 29.98
N MET A 24 -0.64 9.37 29.17
CA MET A 24 -1.28 9.52 27.86
C MET A 24 -2.67 10.18 27.93
N LEU A 25 -3.48 9.84 28.93
CA LEU A 25 -4.79 10.46 29.15
C LEU A 25 -4.69 11.89 29.69
N SER A 26 -3.55 12.26 30.31
CA SER A 26 -3.34 13.57 30.92
C SER A 26 -2.80 14.63 29.96
N ASN A 27 -2.30 14.25 28.78
CA ASN A 27 -1.61 15.17 27.87
C ASN A 27 -2.20 15.11 26.46
N GLN A 28 -2.94 16.15 26.07
CA GLN A 28 -3.63 16.21 24.77
C GLN A 28 -2.68 16.35 23.56
N ASP A 29 -1.39 16.64 23.80
CA ASP A 29 -0.37 16.90 22.77
C ASP A 29 0.76 15.85 22.76
N PHE A 30 0.51 14.62 23.21
CA PHE A 30 1.55 13.58 23.22
C PHE A 30 1.80 13.01 21.81
N GLU A 31 2.99 13.27 21.25
CA GLU A 31 3.43 12.70 19.98
C GLU A 31 4.18 11.37 20.16
N TRP A 32 3.67 10.33 19.51
CA TRP A 32 4.35 9.04 19.42
C TRP A 32 5.56 9.13 18.49
N HIS A 33 6.72 8.76 19.01
CA HIS A 33 7.95 8.60 18.25
C HIS A 33 8.59 7.26 18.59
N ILE A 34 9.42 6.74 17.66
CA ILE A 34 9.88 5.35 17.71
C ILE A 34 10.61 5.00 19.00
N GLY A 35 11.45 5.91 19.52
CA GLY A 35 12.17 5.69 20.77
C GLY A 35 11.24 5.48 21.98
N VAL A 36 10.14 6.22 22.05
CA VAL A 36 9.15 6.06 23.13
C VAL A 36 8.44 4.71 23.04
N LEU A 37 8.09 4.26 21.85
CA LEU A 37 7.49 2.94 21.64
C LEU A 37 8.46 1.82 22.03
N GLN A 38 9.74 1.98 21.68
CA GLN A 38 10.79 1.04 22.03
C GLN A 38 11.00 0.96 23.55
N ASP A 39 11.12 2.11 24.21
CA ASP A 39 11.27 2.19 25.67
C ASP A 39 10.06 1.62 26.41
N LEU A 40 8.85 1.89 25.90
CA LEU A 40 7.61 1.33 26.41
C LEU A 40 7.61 -0.19 26.34
N LEU A 41 7.94 -0.74 25.16
CA LEU A 41 7.97 -2.19 24.95
C LEU A 41 9.02 -2.86 25.86
N ARG A 42 10.22 -2.27 25.97
CA ARG A 42 11.27 -2.76 26.87
C ARG A 42 10.80 -2.77 28.32
N SER A 43 10.17 -1.68 28.77
CA SER A 43 9.65 -1.56 30.13
C SER A 43 8.56 -2.60 30.41
N ALA A 44 7.62 -2.79 29.49
CA ALA A 44 6.57 -3.80 29.61
C ALA A 44 7.15 -5.23 29.68
N LEU A 45 8.20 -5.53 28.90
CA LEU A 45 8.87 -6.82 28.89
C LEU A 45 9.61 -7.13 30.20
N VAL A 46 10.26 -6.13 30.82
CA VAL A 46 10.87 -6.31 32.14
C VAL A 46 9.81 -6.66 33.19
N GLN A 47 8.64 -6.04 33.11
CA GLN A 47 7.55 -6.26 34.06
C GLN A 47 6.80 -7.59 33.85
N LEU A 48 6.86 -8.18 32.65
CA LEU A 48 6.26 -9.48 32.35
C LEU A 48 6.83 -10.63 33.19
N GLY A 49 8.06 -10.50 33.71
CA GLY A 49 8.67 -11.50 34.59
C GLY A 49 8.73 -12.88 33.91
N LYS A 50 8.06 -13.89 34.50
CA LYS A 50 8.01 -15.28 33.98
C LYS A 50 6.88 -15.53 32.98
N ALA A 51 6.05 -14.54 32.68
CA ALA A 51 4.97 -14.71 31.71
C ALA A 51 5.53 -14.92 30.30
N ALA A 52 4.76 -15.62 29.46
CA ALA A 52 5.12 -15.83 28.07
C ALA A 52 4.44 -14.80 27.18
N LEU A 53 5.20 -14.19 26.27
CA LEU A 53 4.69 -13.27 25.25
C LEU A 53 5.07 -13.80 23.87
N THR A 54 4.13 -13.78 22.93
CA THR A 54 4.41 -14.05 21.52
C THR A 54 4.00 -12.83 20.69
N ILE A 55 4.94 -12.30 19.92
CA ILE A 55 4.75 -11.15 19.04
C ILE A 55 4.78 -11.64 17.60
N PHE A 56 3.73 -11.34 16.85
CA PHE A 56 3.67 -11.57 15.41
C PHE A 56 3.79 -10.23 14.70
N ILE A 57 4.77 -10.12 13.81
CA ILE A 57 5.05 -8.94 13.02
C ILE A 57 4.86 -9.35 11.58
N ASP A 58 3.81 -8.81 10.97
CA ASP A 58 3.37 -9.19 9.65
C ASP A 58 3.95 -8.24 8.59
N ALA A 59 4.29 -8.79 7.42
CA ALA A 59 4.71 -8.07 6.21
C ALA A 59 5.90 -7.13 6.43
N LEU A 60 6.98 -7.66 7.02
CA LEU A 60 8.22 -6.88 7.25
C LEU A 60 8.83 -6.35 5.94
N ASP A 61 8.59 -7.02 4.82
CA ASP A 61 9.00 -6.58 3.48
C ASP A 61 8.30 -5.32 2.96
N GLU A 62 7.25 -4.85 3.61
CA GLU A 62 6.59 -3.57 3.28
C GLU A 62 7.36 -2.36 3.83
N CYS A 63 8.32 -2.57 4.73
CA CYS A 63 9.23 -1.52 5.20
C CYS A 63 10.37 -1.25 4.19
N ALA A 64 10.97 -0.07 4.27
CA ALA A 64 12.24 0.17 3.58
C ALA A 64 13.31 -0.81 4.11
N ALA A 65 14.24 -1.25 3.25
CA ALA A 65 15.17 -2.32 3.58
C ALA A 65 16.07 -1.98 4.79
N ASP A 66 16.56 -0.75 4.86
CA ASP A 66 17.31 -0.20 5.99
C ASP A 66 16.48 -0.22 7.29
N GLN A 67 15.21 0.19 7.21
CA GLN A 67 14.30 0.16 8.35
C GLN A 67 13.99 -1.27 8.80
N ALA A 68 13.85 -2.22 7.88
CA ALA A 68 13.60 -3.62 8.20
C ALA A 68 14.78 -4.25 8.94
N GLU A 69 16.02 -3.96 8.51
CA GLU A 69 17.25 -4.38 9.19
C GLU A 69 17.34 -3.80 10.60
N GLU A 70 17.20 -2.48 10.76
CA GLU A 70 17.19 -1.82 12.08
C GLU A 70 16.10 -2.38 13.01
N PHE A 71 14.95 -2.72 12.45
CA PHE A 71 13.83 -3.29 13.19
C PHE A 71 14.11 -4.71 13.69
N VAL A 72 14.73 -5.56 12.85
CA VAL A 72 15.18 -6.90 13.28
C VAL A 72 16.25 -6.80 14.35
N GLU A 73 17.28 -5.97 14.16
CA GLU A 73 18.35 -5.76 15.15
C GLU A 73 17.79 -5.34 16.51
N TYR A 74 16.82 -4.41 16.50
CA TYR A 74 16.12 -4.00 17.72
C TYR A 74 15.46 -5.17 18.44
N PHE A 75 14.70 -6.00 17.71
CA PHE A 75 13.97 -7.14 18.30
C PHE A 75 14.88 -8.29 18.73
N GLU A 76 16.04 -8.48 18.07
CA GLU A 76 17.08 -9.39 18.55
C GLU A 76 17.61 -8.94 19.91
N GLY A 77 17.95 -7.66 20.07
CA GLY A 77 18.36 -7.09 21.36
C GLY A 77 17.27 -7.18 22.44
N VAL A 78 15.99 -7.06 22.06
CA VAL A 78 14.86 -7.30 22.96
C VAL A 78 14.79 -8.77 23.39
N GLY A 79 15.01 -9.71 22.47
CA GLY A 79 15.09 -11.15 22.74
C GLY A 79 16.20 -11.51 23.73
N GLU A 80 17.40 -10.95 23.55
CA GLU A 80 18.53 -11.14 24.47
C GLU A 80 18.19 -10.66 25.90
N ASN A 81 17.60 -9.47 26.01
CA ASN A 81 17.16 -8.93 27.29
C ASN A 81 16.08 -9.79 27.96
N ALA A 82 15.16 -10.36 27.19
CA ALA A 82 14.14 -11.27 27.71
C ALA A 82 14.78 -12.55 28.31
N VAL A 83 15.80 -13.11 27.64
CA VAL A 83 16.54 -14.27 28.14
C VAL A 83 17.25 -13.95 29.46
N LEU A 84 17.92 -12.80 29.54
CA LEU A 84 18.62 -12.36 30.76
C LEU A 84 17.66 -12.20 31.95
N ASN A 85 16.43 -11.73 31.70
CA ASN A 85 15.42 -11.52 32.72
C ASN A 85 14.54 -12.76 33.00
N GLY A 86 14.78 -13.87 32.30
CA GLY A 86 14.03 -15.12 32.48
C GLY A 86 12.60 -15.08 31.94
N SER A 87 12.31 -14.16 31.02
CA SER A 87 11.02 -14.02 30.33
C SER A 87 10.92 -14.93 29.12
N GLN A 88 9.73 -15.49 28.85
CA GLN A 88 9.52 -16.35 27.70
C GLN A 88 8.98 -15.52 26.52
N LEU A 89 9.88 -14.89 25.76
CA LEU A 89 9.54 -14.12 24.58
C LEU A 89 9.70 -14.95 23.29
N LYS A 90 8.71 -14.88 22.41
CA LYS A 90 8.78 -15.42 21.04
C LYS A 90 8.41 -14.31 20.06
N ILE A 91 9.20 -14.13 19.02
CA ILE A 91 8.94 -13.16 17.96
C ILE A 91 8.88 -13.92 16.64
N CYS A 92 7.87 -13.63 15.83
CA CYS A 92 7.67 -14.23 14.53
C CYS A 92 7.49 -13.11 13.52
N PHE A 93 8.42 -13.02 12.56
CA PHE A 93 8.32 -12.13 11.42
C PHE A 93 7.74 -12.89 10.23
N SER A 94 6.78 -12.30 9.53
CA SER A 94 6.42 -12.72 8.17
C SER A 94 7.07 -11.74 7.19
N SER A 95 7.59 -12.28 6.09
CA SER A 95 8.22 -11.49 5.02
C SER A 95 8.20 -12.28 3.73
N ARG A 96 8.19 -11.57 2.60
CA ARG A 96 8.57 -12.14 1.30
C ARG A 96 10.07 -12.38 1.19
N TYR A 97 10.50 -13.08 0.14
CA TYR A 97 11.92 -13.37 -0.13
C TYR A 97 12.79 -12.13 -0.37
N TYR A 98 12.17 -11.02 -0.78
CA TYR A 98 12.84 -9.75 -1.03
C TYR A 98 12.10 -8.63 -0.28
N PRO A 99 12.80 -7.73 0.43
CA PRO A 99 14.26 -7.73 0.66
C PRO A 99 14.73 -8.96 1.45
N HIS A 100 15.98 -9.36 1.28
CA HIS A 100 16.55 -10.45 2.05
C HIS A 100 16.89 -9.93 3.46
N ILE A 101 16.20 -10.48 4.46
CA ILE A 101 16.38 -10.09 5.85
C ILE A 101 17.07 -11.25 6.56
N ASP A 102 18.29 -11.00 7.01
CA ASP A 102 19.05 -11.97 7.80
C ASP A 102 18.65 -11.87 9.28
N ILE A 103 18.43 -13.01 9.92
CA ILE A 103 18.10 -13.09 11.34
C ILE A 103 19.13 -14.03 11.96
N GLN A 104 20.00 -13.49 12.80
CA GLN A 104 21.14 -14.22 13.36
C GLN A 104 20.66 -15.38 14.24
N TYR A 105 19.64 -15.12 15.05
CA TYR A 105 19.11 -16.06 16.04
C TYR A 105 17.66 -16.40 15.78
N GLY A 106 17.37 -16.98 14.60
CA GLY A 106 16.03 -17.29 14.15
C GLY A 106 15.84 -18.71 13.63
N ARG A 107 14.58 -19.14 13.55
CA ARG A 107 14.18 -20.26 12.69
C ARG A 107 13.45 -19.68 11.49
N LYS A 108 13.96 -19.96 10.29
CA LYS A 108 13.28 -19.64 9.05
C LYS A 108 12.34 -20.77 8.65
N ILE A 109 11.11 -20.40 8.29
CA ILE A 109 10.11 -21.32 7.75
C ILE A 109 9.69 -20.76 6.39
N ASP A 110 10.11 -21.42 5.32
CA ASP A 110 9.63 -21.13 3.98
C ASP A 110 8.25 -21.80 3.80
N LEU A 111 7.20 -20.97 3.70
CA LEU A 111 5.81 -21.45 3.65
C LEU A 111 5.53 -22.33 2.44
N GLU A 112 6.15 -22.02 1.30
CA GLU A 112 5.98 -22.74 0.04
C GLU A 112 6.51 -24.19 0.11
N ASP A 113 7.50 -24.43 0.96
CA ASP A 113 8.11 -25.75 1.18
C ASP A 113 7.37 -26.58 2.23
N GLN A 114 6.32 -26.04 2.86
CA GLN A 114 5.55 -26.78 3.86
C GLN A 114 4.52 -27.70 3.19
N ASP A 115 4.47 -28.96 3.63
CA ASP A 115 3.50 -29.98 3.21
C ASP A 115 2.01 -29.58 3.34
N GLY A 116 1.72 -28.51 4.09
CA GLY A 116 0.39 -27.95 4.28
C GLY A 116 -0.04 -26.99 3.16
N HIS A 117 0.89 -26.30 2.51
CA HIS A 117 0.58 -25.18 1.61
C HIS A 117 -0.27 -25.62 0.40
N GLU A 118 0.15 -26.67 -0.29
CA GLU A 118 -0.63 -27.22 -1.41
C GLU A 118 -2.01 -27.74 -0.98
N LYS A 119 -2.09 -28.30 0.24
CA LYS A 119 -3.34 -28.81 0.81
C LYS A 119 -4.30 -27.67 1.13
N ASP A 120 -3.80 -26.54 1.61
CA ASP A 120 -4.59 -25.35 1.92
C ASP A 120 -5.16 -24.73 0.65
N ILE A 121 -4.36 -24.65 -0.43
CA ILE A 121 -4.85 -24.26 -1.75
C ILE A 121 -5.94 -25.22 -2.24
N ALA A 122 -5.70 -26.54 -2.16
CA ALA A 122 -6.67 -27.56 -2.56
C ALA A 122 -8.00 -27.41 -1.78
N MET A 123 -7.88 -27.16 -0.48
CA MET A 123 -8.99 -26.98 0.43
C MET A 123 -9.76 -25.71 0.09
N TYR A 124 -9.07 -24.60 -0.15
CA TYR A 124 -9.70 -23.34 -0.56
C TYR A 124 -10.51 -23.50 -1.85
N ILE A 125 -9.92 -24.08 -2.90
CA ILE A 125 -10.59 -24.32 -4.19
C ILE A 125 -11.86 -25.15 -3.98
N ARG A 126 -11.75 -26.24 -3.21
CA ARG A 126 -12.89 -27.13 -2.92
C ARG A 126 -14.04 -26.40 -2.24
N HIS A 127 -13.74 -25.58 -1.23
CA HIS A 127 -14.77 -24.90 -0.43
C HIS A 127 -15.37 -23.70 -1.14
N LYS A 128 -14.56 -22.89 -1.83
CA LYS A 128 -15.00 -21.61 -2.41
C LYS A 128 -15.63 -21.76 -3.79
N LEU A 129 -15.09 -22.65 -4.63
CA LEU A 129 -15.71 -22.97 -5.92
C LEU A 129 -16.87 -23.96 -5.76
N LYS A 130 -17.04 -24.57 -4.56
CA LYS A 130 -18.11 -25.55 -4.23
C LYS A 130 -18.17 -26.72 -5.22
N VAL A 131 -16.99 -27.22 -5.56
CA VAL A 131 -16.86 -28.14 -6.69
C VAL A 131 -17.43 -29.52 -6.36
N GLY A 132 -18.26 -30.06 -7.26
CA GLY A 132 -18.75 -31.44 -7.20
C GLY A 132 -17.64 -32.51 -7.35
N LYS A 133 -18.03 -33.79 -7.34
CA LYS A 133 -17.10 -34.95 -7.39
C LYS A 133 -16.94 -35.55 -8.79
N SER A 134 -17.39 -34.88 -9.85
CA SER A 134 -17.28 -35.42 -11.21
C SER A 134 -15.83 -35.38 -11.68
N LYS A 135 -15.46 -36.28 -12.61
CA LYS A 135 -14.12 -36.31 -13.22
C LYS A 135 -13.71 -34.94 -13.78
N THR A 136 -14.63 -34.28 -14.49
CA THR A 136 -14.45 -32.93 -15.05
C THR A 136 -14.17 -31.88 -13.98
N ALA A 137 -14.80 -32.01 -12.82
CA ALA A 137 -14.61 -31.12 -11.68
C ALA A 137 -13.23 -31.30 -11.04
N GLU A 138 -12.76 -32.54 -10.90
CA GLU A 138 -11.40 -32.82 -10.41
C GLU A 138 -10.34 -32.31 -11.40
N GLU A 139 -10.54 -32.49 -12.71
CA GLU A 139 -9.63 -31.93 -13.73
C GLU A 139 -9.51 -30.39 -13.62
N VAL A 140 -10.63 -29.69 -13.39
CA VAL A 140 -10.62 -28.23 -13.16
C VAL A 140 -9.82 -27.87 -11.90
N LYS A 141 -9.97 -28.61 -10.80
CA LYS A 141 -9.20 -28.34 -9.56
C LYS A 141 -7.71 -28.51 -9.81
N THR A 142 -7.31 -29.63 -10.42
CA THR A 142 -5.91 -29.93 -10.72
C THR A 142 -5.31 -28.84 -11.62
N GLU A 143 -6.05 -28.38 -12.62
CA GLU A 143 -5.58 -27.31 -13.51
C GLU A 143 -5.40 -25.97 -12.77
N ILE A 144 -6.34 -25.58 -11.90
CA ILE A 144 -6.21 -24.39 -11.06
C ILE A 144 -4.96 -24.48 -10.18
N GLN A 145 -4.75 -25.61 -9.49
CA GLN A 145 -3.56 -25.81 -8.63
C GLN A 145 -2.26 -25.73 -9.42
N THR A 146 -2.22 -26.37 -10.59
CA THR A 146 -1.03 -26.39 -11.45
C THR A 146 -0.69 -25.00 -11.96
N LYS A 147 -1.70 -24.24 -12.43
CA LYS A 147 -1.49 -22.87 -12.92
C LYS A 147 -1.11 -21.89 -11.81
N ALA A 148 -1.61 -22.09 -10.59
CA ALA A 148 -1.34 -21.22 -9.46
C ALA A 148 0.14 -21.23 -9.04
N LYS A 149 0.87 -22.34 -9.23
CA LYS A 149 2.26 -22.50 -8.81
C LYS A 149 2.51 -22.03 -7.36
N GLY A 150 1.60 -22.36 -6.45
CA GLY A 150 1.68 -21.96 -5.04
C GLY A 150 1.21 -20.53 -4.72
N ILE A 151 0.88 -19.70 -5.71
CA ILE A 151 0.44 -18.31 -5.49
C ILE A 151 -1.03 -18.28 -5.07
N PHE A 152 -1.28 -18.16 -3.76
CA PHE A 152 -2.63 -18.19 -3.20
C PHE A 152 -3.54 -17.07 -3.74
N MET A 153 -2.99 -15.86 -3.92
CA MET A 153 -3.75 -14.73 -4.48
C MET A 153 -4.28 -15.01 -5.89
N TRP A 154 -3.50 -15.71 -6.72
CA TRP A 154 -3.95 -16.14 -8.05
C TRP A 154 -5.17 -17.07 -7.92
N VAL A 155 -5.14 -18.01 -6.98
CA VAL A 155 -6.24 -18.95 -6.71
C VAL A 155 -7.50 -18.21 -6.28
N VAL A 156 -7.38 -17.23 -5.39
CA VAL A 156 -8.51 -16.40 -4.91
C VAL A 156 -9.20 -15.73 -6.09
N LEU A 157 -8.43 -15.03 -6.94
CA LEU A 157 -8.94 -14.32 -8.10
C LEU A 157 -9.58 -15.26 -9.13
N VAL A 158 -8.90 -16.37 -9.47
CA VAL A 158 -9.40 -17.32 -10.46
C VAL A 158 -10.67 -18.03 -9.97
N VAL A 159 -10.73 -18.42 -8.70
CA VAL A 159 -11.95 -19.01 -8.13
C VAL A 159 -13.11 -18.02 -8.22
N ASP A 160 -12.88 -16.74 -7.93
CA ASP A 160 -13.90 -15.70 -8.00
C ASP A 160 -14.38 -15.44 -9.43
N ILE A 161 -13.44 -15.40 -10.40
CA ILE A 161 -13.72 -15.29 -11.83
C ILE A 161 -14.63 -16.43 -12.32
N LEU A 162 -14.33 -17.67 -11.91
CA LEU A 162 -15.04 -18.88 -12.36
C LEU A 162 -16.33 -19.17 -11.57
N ARG A 163 -16.51 -18.51 -10.42
CA ARG A 163 -17.60 -18.79 -9.48
C ARG A 163 -18.98 -18.67 -10.12
N ALA A 164 -19.17 -17.68 -10.98
CA ALA A 164 -20.46 -17.38 -11.60
C ALA A 164 -20.91 -18.51 -12.57
N GLU A 165 -20.04 -18.95 -13.49
CA GLU A 165 -20.36 -20.08 -14.37
C GLU A 165 -20.51 -21.37 -13.60
N TYR A 166 -19.67 -21.58 -12.58
CA TYR A 166 -19.72 -22.78 -11.75
C TYR A 166 -21.07 -22.90 -11.02
N LYS A 167 -21.52 -21.82 -10.35
CA LYS A 167 -22.81 -21.77 -9.64
C LYS A 167 -24.00 -22.08 -10.55
N ASN A 168 -23.89 -21.76 -11.84
CA ASN A 168 -24.92 -22.01 -12.85
C ASN A 168 -24.80 -23.41 -13.51
N GLY A 169 -23.91 -24.29 -13.02
CA GLY A 169 -23.74 -25.65 -13.53
C GLY A 169 -23.00 -25.73 -14.88
N ARG A 170 -22.37 -24.65 -15.33
CA ARG A 170 -21.75 -24.55 -16.67
C ARG A 170 -20.28 -25.01 -16.66
N ILE A 171 -20.05 -26.28 -16.33
CA ILE A 171 -18.69 -26.82 -16.13
C ILE A 171 -17.80 -26.74 -17.39
N PHE A 172 -18.37 -26.87 -18.58
CA PHE A 172 -17.61 -26.73 -19.82
C PHE A 172 -17.19 -25.28 -20.09
N ASP A 173 -18.00 -24.30 -19.67
CA ASP A 173 -17.64 -22.88 -19.78
C ASP A 173 -16.58 -22.51 -18.75
N VAL A 174 -16.66 -23.08 -17.54
CA VAL A 174 -15.59 -22.97 -16.53
C VAL A 174 -14.25 -23.45 -17.11
N LYS A 175 -14.22 -24.62 -17.77
CA LYS A 175 -13.01 -25.13 -18.44
C LYS A 175 -12.49 -24.21 -19.53
N LYS A 176 -13.37 -23.75 -20.43
CA LYS A 176 -12.98 -22.83 -21.51
C LYS A 176 -12.40 -21.54 -20.95
N ARG A 177 -13.02 -21.00 -19.90
CA ARG A 177 -12.58 -19.77 -19.24
C ARG A 177 -11.24 -19.98 -18.53
N LEU A 178 -11.09 -21.07 -17.77
CA LEU A 178 -9.83 -21.41 -17.10
C LEU A 178 -8.66 -21.57 -18.08
N ALA A 179 -8.90 -22.16 -19.25
CA ALA A 179 -7.87 -22.37 -20.27
C ALA A 179 -7.22 -21.06 -20.73
N VAL A 180 -8.01 -19.98 -20.86
CA VAL A 180 -7.52 -18.66 -21.32
C VAL A 180 -7.00 -17.75 -20.20
N LEU A 181 -7.10 -18.17 -18.93
CA LEU A 181 -6.52 -17.40 -17.82
C LEU A 181 -5.00 -17.60 -17.77
N PRO A 182 -4.20 -16.53 -17.66
CA PRO A 182 -2.75 -16.58 -17.60
C PRO A 182 -2.31 -17.14 -16.24
N ALA A 183 -1.14 -17.80 -16.24
CA ALA A 183 -0.56 -18.36 -15.02
C ALA A 183 0.22 -17.32 -14.19
N LYS A 184 0.78 -16.29 -14.82
CA LYS A 184 1.46 -15.19 -14.12
C LYS A 184 0.44 -14.28 -13.47
N LEU A 185 0.66 -13.89 -12.21
CA LEU A 185 -0.28 -13.05 -11.45
C LEU A 185 -0.44 -11.65 -12.06
N GLY A 186 0.66 -11.00 -12.49
CA GLY A 186 0.60 -9.71 -13.18
C GLY A 186 -0.27 -9.74 -14.45
N ASP A 187 -0.09 -10.77 -15.29
CA ASP A 187 -0.90 -10.95 -16.50
C ASP A 187 -2.39 -11.18 -16.15
N LEU A 188 -2.67 -11.84 -15.02
CA LEU A 188 -4.04 -12.03 -14.54
C LEU A 188 -4.66 -10.70 -14.09
N PHE A 189 -3.91 -9.85 -13.38
CA PHE A 189 -4.36 -8.50 -13.05
C PHE A 189 -4.65 -7.70 -14.31
N LYS A 190 -3.74 -7.71 -15.29
CA LYS A 190 -3.94 -7.08 -16.59
C LYS A 190 -5.23 -7.55 -17.25
N GLN A 191 -5.47 -8.86 -17.31
CA GLN A 191 -6.70 -9.42 -17.89
C GLN A 191 -7.96 -9.00 -17.12
N ILE A 192 -7.91 -8.91 -15.78
CA ILE A 192 -9.02 -8.41 -14.96
C ILE A 192 -9.31 -6.94 -15.29
N LEU A 193 -8.27 -6.12 -15.36
CA LEU A 193 -8.34 -4.70 -15.60
C LEU A 193 -8.79 -4.37 -17.03
N SER A 194 -8.39 -5.18 -18.02
CA SER A 194 -8.72 -5.01 -19.43
C SER A 194 -9.94 -5.81 -19.89
N ARG A 195 -10.71 -6.44 -18.98
CA ARG A 195 -11.81 -7.34 -19.34
C ARG A 195 -12.95 -6.66 -20.13
N ASP A 196 -13.10 -5.35 -19.95
CA ASP A 196 -14.09 -4.50 -20.58
C ASP A 196 -13.61 -3.04 -20.60
N GLN A 197 -14.24 -2.21 -21.44
CA GLN A 197 -13.98 -0.76 -21.53
C GLN A 197 -14.96 0.07 -20.69
N LYS A 198 -15.64 -0.52 -19.70
CA LYS A 198 -16.60 0.21 -18.87
C LYS A 198 -15.85 0.94 -17.76
N ASN A 199 -16.32 2.15 -17.43
CA ASN A 199 -15.88 2.92 -16.26
C ASN A 199 -14.35 3.06 -16.16
N LEU A 200 -13.66 3.26 -17.30
CA LEU A 200 -12.20 3.37 -17.32
C LEU A 200 -11.70 4.59 -16.53
N GLN A 201 -12.48 5.67 -16.48
CA GLN A 201 -12.17 6.86 -15.69
C GLN A 201 -12.31 6.57 -14.20
N ASP A 202 -13.36 5.85 -13.76
CA ASP A 202 -13.51 5.39 -12.38
C ASP A 202 -12.32 4.52 -11.98
N LEU A 203 -11.91 3.59 -12.85
CA LEU A 203 -10.76 2.73 -12.62
C LEU A 203 -9.48 3.54 -12.48
N GLN A 204 -9.23 4.47 -13.41
CA GLN A 204 -8.07 5.33 -13.36
C GLN A 204 -8.03 6.11 -12.04
N LEU A 205 -9.12 6.80 -11.65
CA LEU A 205 -9.18 7.56 -10.40
C LEU A 205 -9.04 6.67 -9.16
N CYS A 206 -9.62 5.47 -9.18
CA CYS A 206 -9.48 4.49 -8.10
C CYS A 206 -8.01 4.15 -7.86
N ILE A 207 -7.29 3.76 -8.92
CA ILE A 207 -5.86 3.41 -8.83
C ILE A 207 -5.06 4.60 -8.31
N GLN A 208 -5.37 5.81 -8.77
CA GLN A 208 -4.68 7.03 -8.37
C GLN A 208 -4.88 7.36 -6.89
N TRP A 209 -6.13 7.38 -6.43
CA TRP A 209 -6.44 7.70 -5.03
C TRP A 209 -5.88 6.66 -4.05
N ILE A 210 -5.84 5.38 -4.43
CA ILE A 210 -5.27 4.35 -3.55
C ILE A 210 -3.74 4.39 -3.56
N LEU A 211 -3.10 4.55 -4.72
CA LEU A 211 -1.64 4.51 -4.82
C LEU A 211 -0.97 5.75 -4.24
N PHE A 212 -1.59 6.92 -4.43
CA PHE A 212 -0.90 8.21 -4.38
C PHE A 212 -1.39 9.14 -3.27
N SER A 213 -2.44 8.77 -2.55
CA SER A 213 -2.83 9.51 -1.36
C SER A 213 -1.75 9.40 -0.29
N LYS A 214 -1.39 10.53 0.35
CA LYS A 214 -0.41 10.59 1.44
C LYS A 214 -0.68 9.61 2.57
N ARG A 215 -1.95 9.25 2.77
CA ARG A 215 -2.41 8.23 3.71
C ARG A 215 -3.57 7.46 3.08
N PRO A 216 -3.91 6.26 3.58
CA PRO A 216 -5.15 5.60 3.22
C PRO A 216 -6.34 6.54 3.43
N LEU A 217 -7.15 6.70 2.39
CA LEU A 217 -8.35 7.52 2.43
C LEU A 217 -9.45 6.79 3.21
N LYS A 218 -10.21 7.53 4.03
CA LYS A 218 -11.46 7.01 4.58
C LYS A 218 -12.43 6.70 3.44
N LEU A 219 -13.41 5.84 3.70
CA LEU A 219 -14.40 5.44 2.70
C LEU A 219 -15.11 6.65 2.07
N GLU A 220 -15.49 7.61 2.90
CA GLU A 220 -16.16 8.84 2.50
C GLU A 220 -15.23 9.75 1.69
N GLU A 221 -14.00 9.95 2.18
CA GLU A 221 -12.97 10.75 1.51
C GLU A 221 -12.68 10.21 0.11
N TYR A 222 -12.51 8.88 0.00
CA TYR A 222 -12.30 8.22 -1.29
C TYR A 222 -13.48 8.45 -2.24
N TYR A 223 -14.71 8.26 -1.76
CA TYR A 223 -15.91 8.41 -2.59
C TYR A 223 -16.02 9.82 -3.17
N PHE A 224 -15.92 10.85 -2.32
CA PHE A 224 -16.04 12.23 -2.77
C PHE A 224 -14.82 12.69 -3.59
N ALA A 225 -13.62 12.19 -3.32
CA ALA A 225 -12.45 12.44 -4.15
C ALA A 225 -12.64 11.84 -5.56
N ALA A 226 -13.21 10.65 -5.67
CA ALA A 226 -13.54 10.06 -6.97
C ALA A 226 -14.65 10.83 -7.68
N VAL A 227 -15.76 11.17 -7.00
CA VAL A 227 -16.86 11.96 -7.57
C VAL A 227 -16.37 13.32 -8.07
N SER A 228 -15.47 13.99 -7.34
CA SER A 228 -14.92 15.28 -7.79
C SER A 228 -14.20 15.21 -9.15
N GLY A 229 -13.61 14.06 -9.48
CA GLY A 229 -12.93 13.83 -10.75
C GLY A 229 -13.82 13.27 -11.85
N LEU A 230 -15.00 12.75 -11.50
CA LEU A 230 -15.97 12.17 -12.44
C LEU A 230 -17.08 13.16 -12.79
N ASN A 231 -17.76 13.68 -11.76
CA ASN A 231 -18.93 14.54 -11.84
C ASN A 231 -18.81 15.69 -10.80
N PRO A 232 -18.00 16.72 -11.05
CA PRO A 232 -17.80 17.81 -10.09
C PRO A 232 -19.09 18.56 -9.73
N ASP A 233 -20.06 18.60 -10.65
CA ASP A 233 -21.36 19.25 -10.43
C ASP A 233 -22.26 18.50 -9.42
N GLU A 234 -21.95 17.23 -9.13
CA GLU A 234 -22.68 16.40 -8.15
C GLU A 234 -22.08 16.49 -6.73
N LEU A 235 -21.00 17.27 -6.54
CA LEU A 235 -20.39 17.47 -5.24
C LEU A 235 -21.32 18.26 -4.31
N GLN A 236 -21.83 17.60 -3.29
CA GLN A 236 -22.65 18.18 -2.24
C GLN A 236 -22.18 17.72 -0.86
N GLU A 237 -22.68 18.37 0.19
CA GLU A 237 -22.48 17.90 1.55
C GLU A 237 -23.06 16.49 1.70
N TRP A 238 -22.34 15.60 2.38
CA TRP A 238 -22.74 14.20 2.46
C TRP A 238 -24.02 14.03 3.26
N ASN A 239 -25.07 13.53 2.60
CA ASN A 239 -26.30 13.07 3.23
C ASN A 239 -26.34 11.53 3.29
N PRO A 240 -26.27 10.91 4.49
CA PRO A 240 -26.30 9.46 4.66
C PRO A 240 -27.61 8.79 4.21
N ASP A 241 -28.71 9.54 4.14
CA ASP A 241 -30.00 9.03 3.67
C ASP A 241 -30.07 8.94 2.13
N GLU A 242 -29.20 9.67 1.42
CA GLU A 242 -29.13 9.66 -0.05
C GLU A 242 -28.01 8.75 -0.56
N VAL A 243 -26.82 8.83 0.05
CA VAL A 243 -25.67 8.00 -0.31
C VAL A 243 -25.20 7.26 0.93
N THR A 244 -25.51 5.97 0.98
CA THR A 244 -25.16 5.13 2.12
C THR A 244 -23.70 4.67 2.04
N THR A 245 -23.13 4.25 3.17
CA THR A 245 -21.78 3.64 3.18
C THR A 245 -21.71 2.33 2.37
N ASP A 246 -22.84 1.66 2.17
CA ASP A 246 -22.93 0.45 1.34
C ASP A 246 -22.87 0.81 -0.15
N ASP A 247 -23.43 1.95 -0.56
CA ASP A 247 -23.27 2.49 -1.91
C ASP A 247 -21.81 2.84 -2.18
N MET A 248 -21.15 3.53 -1.25
CA MET A 248 -19.72 3.85 -1.34
C MET A 248 -18.86 2.59 -1.41
N SER A 249 -19.15 1.58 -0.60
CA SER A 249 -18.41 0.30 -0.61
C SER A 249 -18.60 -0.46 -1.93
N ARG A 250 -19.82 -0.43 -2.50
CA ARG A 250 -20.06 -0.97 -3.85
C ARG A 250 -19.28 -0.19 -4.91
N PHE A 251 -19.20 1.13 -4.78
CA PHE A 251 -18.44 1.98 -5.69
C PHE A 251 -16.93 1.66 -5.66
N VAL A 252 -16.34 1.42 -4.48
CA VAL A 252 -14.94 0.95 -4.36
C VAL A 252 -14.71 -0.32 -5.16
N ILE A 253 -15.60 -1.31 -5.03
CA ILE A 253 -15.47 -2.59 -5.74
C ILE A 253 -15.67 -2.42 -7.24
N SER A 254 -16.65 -1.62 -7.68
CA SER A 254 -16.94 -1.44 -9.10
C SER A 254 -15.87 -0.62 -9.81
N SER A 255 -15.40 0.47 -9.20
CA SER A 255 -14.35 1.34 -9.75
C SER A 255 -13.02 0.60 -9.88
N SER A 256 -12.64 -0.22 -8.89
CA SER A 256 -11.40 -1.02 -8.91
C SER A 256 -11.46 -2.32 -9.72
N LYS A 257 -12.61 -2.63 -10.34
CA LYS A 257 -12.91 -3.95 -10.94
C LYS A 257 -12.74 -5.13 -9.98
N GLY A 258 -12.83 -4.88 -8.67
CA GLY A 258 -12.71 -5.86 -7.60
C GLY A 258 -11.31 -6.00 -7.02
N LEU A 259 -10.38 -5.11 -7.37
CA LEU A 259 -9.01 -5.12 -6.83
C LEU A 259 -8.83 -4.20 -5.61
N ALA A 260 -9.86 -3.46 -5.20
CA ALA A 260 -9.87 -2.68 -3.97
C ALA A 260 -11.00 -3.10 -3.03
N GLU A 261 -10.78 -2.88 -1.75
CA GLU A 261 -11.72 -3.17 -0.68
C GLU A 261 -11.66 -2.11 0.43
N THR A 262 -12.62 -2.21 1.35
CA THR A 262 -12.67 -1.38 2.54
C THR A 262 -12.20 -2.19 3.75
N THR A 263 -11.34 -1.62 4.58
CA THR A 263 -10.86 -2.25 5.81
C THR A 263 -12.00 -2.53 6.79
N LYS A 264 -11.81 -3.58 7.61
CA LYS A 264 -12.80 -4.02 8.63
C LYS A 264 -12.61 -3.35 10.00
N THR A 265 -11.86 -2.26 10.04
CA THR A 265 -11.55 -1.49 11.25
C THR A 265 -12.67 -0.51 11.60
N LYS A 266 -12.62 0.06 12.82
CA LYS A 266 -13.57 1.08 13.28
C LYS A 266 -13.59 2.31 12.36
N ILE A 267 -12.43 2.71 11.88
CA ILE A 267 -12.27 3.69 10.80
C ILE A 267 -12.08 2.90 9.51
N ARG A 268 -13.04 2.98 8.60
CA ARG A 268 -13.02 2.29 7.32
C ARG A 268 -12.18 3.07 6.32
N THR A 269 -11.12 2.46 5.81
CA THR A 269 -10.24 3.02 4.79
C THR A 269 -10.23 2.15 3.55
N VAL A 270 -9.96 2.77 2.40
CA VAL A 270 -9.88 2.06 1.12
C VAL A 270 -8.44 1.62 0.86
N GLN A 271 -8.27 0.37 0.42
CA GLN A 271 -6.97 -0.23 0.10
C GLN A 271 -7.11 -1.23 -1.05
N PHE A 272 -6.00 -1.65 -1.65
CA PHE A 272 -6.02 -2.83 -2.52
C PHE A 272 -6.30 -4.10 -1.73
N ILE A 273 -6.87 -5.11 -2.39
CA ILE A 273 -7.13 -6.43 -1.79
C ILE A 273 -5.84 -7.18 -1.40
N HIS A 274 -4.70 -6.77 -1.95
CA HIS A 274 -3.39 -7.36 -1.69
C HIS A 274 -2.26 -6.45 -2.16
N GLU A 275 -1.11 -6.52 -1.50
CA GLU A 275 0.07 -5.73 -1.85
C GLU A 275 0.61 -6.06 -3.26
N SER A 276 0.44 -7.29 -3.74
CA SER A 276 0.80 -7.64 -5.14
C SER A 276 0.04 -6.81 -6.20
N VAL A 277 -1.13 -6.24 -5.87
CA VAL A 277 -1.83 -5.31 -6.78
C VAL A 277 -1.05 -4.00 -6.87
N ARG A 278 -0.58 -3.48 -5.74
CA ARG A 278 0.25 -2.27 -5.68
C ARG A 278 1.56 -2.47 -6.44
N GLU A 279 2.24 -3.59 -6.21
CA GLU A 279 3.46 -3.92 -6.94
C GLU A 279 3.23 -4.10 -8.44
N PHE A 280 2.11 -4.68 -8.86
CA PHE A 280 1.80 -4.79 -10.27
C PHE A 280 1.79 -3.42 -10.95
N PHE A 281 1.19 -2.41 -10.30
CA PHE A 281 1.16 -1.06 -10.84
C PHE A 281 2.53 -0.36 -10.77
N LEU A 282 3.26 -0.51 -9.66
CA LEU A 282 4.48 0.27 -9.40
C LEU A 282 5.78 -0.38 -9.90
N LYS A 283 5.86 -1.71 -9.98
CA LYS A 283 7.08 -2.47 -10.27
C LYS A 283 6.99 -3.29 -11.57
N ASP A 284 5.81 -3.85 -11.90
CA ASP A 284 5.65 -4.75 -13.06
C ASP A 284 5.19 -4.01 -14.35
N ASP A 285 5.55 -2.74 -14.51
CA ASP A 285 5.17 -1.90 -15.67
C ASP A 285 3.65 -1.74 -15.88
N GLY A 286 2.82 -2.16 -14.90
CA GLY A 286 1.36 -2.22 -15.05
C GLY A 286 0.72 -0.86 -15.33
N LEU A 287 1.26 0.23 -14.77
CA LEU A 287 0.82 1.59 -15.10
C LEU A 287 1.13 1.94 -16.55
N HIS A 288 2.33 1.62 -17.05
CA HIS A 288 2.73 1.92 -18.42
C HIS A 288 1.96 1.10 -19.44
N GLU A 289 1.74 -0.19 -19.18
CA GLU A 289 0.98 -1.05 -20.07
C GLU A 289 -0.50 -0.64 -20.19
N LEU A 290 -1.13 -0.20 -19.09
CA LEU A 290 -2.55 0.15 -19.05
C LEU A 290 -2.81 1.60 -19.45
N TRP A 291 -1.90 2.50 -19.07
CA TRP A 291 -1.98 3.91 -19.36
C TRP A 291 -0.63 4.43 -19.84
N PRO A 292 -0.26 4.18 -21.11
CA PRO A 292 1.03 4.63 -21.64
C PRO A 292 1.22 6.13 -21.53
N THR A 293 0.16 6.95 -21.65
CA THR A 293 0.25 8.41 -21.44
C THR A 293 0.67 8.78 -20.01
N LEU A 294 0.28 7.98 -19.01
CA LEU A 294 0.73 8.14 -17.62
C LEU A 294 2.20 7.74 -17.43
N ALA A 295 2.81 7.05 -18.40
CA ALA A 295 4.14 6.46 -18.28
C ALA A 295 5.12 6.82 -19.42
N ALA A 296 4.72 7.62 -20.40
CA ALA A 296 5.45 7.92 -21.63
C ALA A 296 6.65 8.88 -21.47
N ALA A 297 7.26 8.99 -20.29
CA ALA A 297 8.42 9.84 -20.07
C ALA A 297 9.55 9.06 -19.38
N ASP A 298 10.33 8.29 -20.15
CA ASP A 298 11.60 7.63 -19.80
C ASP A 298 11.94 7.56 -18.29
N PHE A 299 11.43 6.52 -17.62
CA PHE A 299 11.52 6.33 -16.18
C PHE A 299 12.40 5.13 -15.83
N GLU A 300 13.68 5.37 -15.57
CA GLU A 300 14.49 4.46 -14.75
C GLU A 300 14.87 5.17 -13.44
N SER A 301 14.38 4.61 -12.33
CA SER A 301 14.93 4.72 -10.96
C SER A 301 14.33 5.67 -9.89
N THR A 302 13.18 6.32 -10.08
CA THR A 302 12.52 7.09 -8.97
C THR A 302 10.98 7.13 -9.11
N MET A 303 10.33 5.98 -9.00
CA MET A 303 8.93 5.76 -9.46
C MET A 303 7.80 6.18 -8.51
N GLY A 304 8.08 6.77 -7.34
CA GLY A 304 7.03 7.16 -6.39
C GLY A 304 6.37 8.49 -6.73
N ASP A 305 7.07 9.58 -6.44
CA ASP A 305 6.47 10.92 -6.40
C ASP A 305 6.33 11.57 -7.79
N GLU A 306 7.20 11.22 -8.74
CA GLU A 306 7.19 11.81 -10.10
C GLU A 306 5.93 11.45 -10.89
N VAL A 307 5.53 10.17 -10.82
CA VAL A 307 4.32 9.67 -11.49
C VAL A 307 3.08 10.41 -10.96
N ILE A 308 3.07 10.67 -9.64
CA ILE A 308 1.99 11.38 -8.95
C ILE A 308 1.92 12.83 -9.39
N VAL A 309 3.05 13.53 -9.30
CA VAL A 309 3.11 14.95 -9.64
C VAL A 309 2.72 15.16 -11.10
N ARG A 310 3.19 14.30 -12.02
CA ARG A 310 2.87 14.41 -13.45
C ARG A 310 1.38 14.25 -13.67
N LEU A 311 0.81 13.20 -13.10
CA LEU A 311 -0.61 12.94 -13.18
C LEU A 311 -1.44 14.12 -12.64
N LEU A 312 -1.07 14.65 -11.47
CA LEU A 312 -1.79 15.78 -10.88
C LEU A 312 -1.77 16.98 -11.82
N LEU A 313 -0.61 17.29 -12.42
CA LEU A 313 -0.46 18.37 -13.40
C LEU A 313 -1.28 18.11 -14.67
N GLU A 314 -1.27 16.89 -15.21
CA GLU A 314 -2.10 16.48 -16.35
C GLU A 314 -3.60 16.61 -16.07
N LYS A 315 -4.01 16.44 -14.82
CA LYS A 315 -5.40 16.63 -14.36
C LYS A 315 -5.72 18.09 -13.97
N GLY A 316 -4.80 19.01 -14.21
CA GLY A 316 -5.03 20.44 -14.00
C GLY A 316 -4.82 20.90 -12.55
N ALA A 317 -4.06 20.16 -11.74
CA ALA A 317 -3.61 20.66 -10.45
C ALA A 317 -2.83 21.97 -10.65
N ALA A 318 -3.08 22.95 -9.78
CA ALA A 318 -2.37 24.22 -9.84
C ALA A 318 -0.88 24.01 -9.52
N VAL A 319 -0.03 24.15 -10.54
CA VAL A 319 1.43 23.94 -10.44
C VAL A 319 2.09 24.82 -9.38
N ASP A 320 1.54 26.02 -9.14
CA ASP A 320 2.00 26.99 -8.14
C ASP A 320 1.06 27.09 -6.92
N ALA A 321 0.29 26.03 -6.61
CA ALA A 321 -0.53 26.00 -5.41
C ALA A 321 0.34 26.27 -4.16
N LYS A 322 -0.11 27.17 -3.29
CA LYS A 322 0.64 27.56 -2.09
C LYS A 322 0.08 26.88 -0.86
N ASP A 323 0.96 26.33 -0.04
CA ASP A 323 0.59 25.85 1.29
C ASP A 323 0.50 27.01 2.31
N HIS A 324 0.29 26.65 3.58
CA HIS A 324 0.19 27.62 4.68
C HIS A 324 1.51 28.36 4.99
N LEU A 325 2.63 27.88 4.47
CA LEU A 325 3.95 28.52 4.55
C LEU A 325 4.29 29.30 3.27
N ASN A 326 3.30 29.48 2.39
CA ASN A 326 3.45 30.14 1.08
C ASN A 326 4.44 29.40 0.16
N GLN A 327 4.67 28.10 0.41
CA GLN A 327 5.57 27.27 -0.40
C GLN A 327 4.82 26.69 -1.60
N THR A 328 5.47 26.72 -2.76
CA THR A 328 4.99 26.04 -3.97
C THR A 328 5.50 24.60 -4.02
N PRO A 329 4.87 23.69 -4.80
CA PRO A 329 5.39 22.34 -5.03
C PRO A 329 6.86 22.34 -5.47
N LEU A 330 7.27 23.35 -6.26
CA LEU A 330 8.65 23.48 -6.71
C LEU A 330 9.61 23.72 -5.55
N MET A 331 9.25 24.57 -4.59
CA MET A 331 10.07 24.80 -3.38
C MET A 331 10.19 23.55 -2.53
N ILE A 332 9.09 22.82 -2.33
CA ILE A 332 9.07 21.59 -1.55
C ILE A 332 9.99 20.55 -2.21
N ALA A 333 9.88 20.37 -3.54
CA ALA A 333 10.73 19.45 -4.30
C ALA A 333 12.23 19.78 -4.19
N VAL A 334 12.59 21.07 -4.20
CA VAL A 334 13.97 21.54 -3.97
C VAL A 334 14.42 21.27 -2.53
N GLN A 335 13.54 21.46 -1.55
CA GLN A 335 13.86 21.22 -0.15
C GLN A 335 14.18 19.75 0.14
N ILE A 336 13.45 18.83 -0.49
CA ILE A 336 13.66 17.38 -0.35
C ILE A 336 14.65 16.81 -1.38
N LYS A 337 15.31 17.66 -2.18
CA LYS A 337 16.31 17.28 -3.21
C LYS A 337 15.78 16.33 -4.29
N HIS A 338 14.50 16.46 -4.64
CA HIS A 338 13.86 15.60 -5.65
C HIS A 338 14.00 16.18 -7.06
N ALA A 339 15.22 16.12 -7.61
CA ALA A 339 15.60 16.75 -8.88
C ALA A 339 14.68 16.44 -10.08
N ALA A 340 14.11 15.24 -10.12
CA ALA A 340 13.20 14.86 -11.20
C ALA A 340 11.79 15.49 -11.07
N VAL A 341 11.23 15.59 -9.86
CA VAL A 341 10.00 16.37 -9.60
C VAL A 341 10.25 17.86 -9.88
N VAL A 342 11.43 18.38 -9.58
CA VAL A 342 11.82 19.76 -9.94
C VAL A 342 11.74 19.97 -11.45
N ARG A 343 12.36 19.09 -12.26
CA ARG A 343 12.27 19.16 -13.73
C ARG A 343 10.82 19.12 -14.21
N LEU A 344 10.06 18.18 -13.69
CA LEU A 344 8.67 17.96 -14.07
C LEU A 344 7.78 19.18 -13.81
N LEU A 345 7.92 19.82 -12.64
CA LEU A 345 7.18 21.03 -12.29
C LEU A 345 7.55 22.21 -13.21
N LEU A 346 8.85 22.38 -13.51
CA LEU A 346 9.32 23.41 -14.43
C LEU A 346 8.84 23.18 -15.87
N GLU A 347 8.82 21.94 -16.35
CA GLU A 347 8.23 21.57 -17.65
C GLU A 347 6.74 21.94 -17.75
N HIS A 348 6.02 21.92 -16.63
CA HIS A 348 4.61 22.32 -16.54
C HIS A 348 4.41 23.77 -16.12
N GLY A 349 5.47 24.59 -16.17
CA GLY A 349 5.40 26.04 -16.02
C GLY A 349 5.41 26.56 -14.58
N ALA A 350 5.95 25.80 -13.63
CA ALA A 350 6.14 26.29 -12.26
C ALA A 350 6.96 27.58 -12.21
N ASP A 351 6.57 28.51 -11.35
CA ASP A 351 7.27 29.79 -11.17
C ASP A 351 8.61 29.60 -10.44
N ILE A 352 9.69 29.70 -11.20
CA ILE A 352 11.07 29.59 -10.69
C ILE A 352 11.47 30.75 -9.76
N GLU A 353 10.81 31.90 -9.89
CA GLU A 353 11.06 33.10 -9.09
C GLU A 353 10.13 33.21 -7.87
N ALA A 354 9.32 32.18 -7.62
CA ALA A 354 8.45 32.13 -6.46
C ALA A 354 9.25 32.32 -5.16
N THR A 355 8.62 32.98 -4.19
CA THR A 355 9.19 33.22 -2.85
C THR A 355 8.31 32.64 -1.75
N ASP A 356 8.94 32.01 -0.75
CA ASP A 356 8.25 31.51 0.45
C ASP A 356 7.89 32.64 1.43
N ALA A 357 7.30 32.31 2.58
CA ALA A 357 6.94 33.30 3.60
C ALA A 357 8.14 34.06 4.20
N CYS A 358 9.37 33.53 4.06
CA CYS A 358 10.60 34.14 4.52
C CYS A 358 11.32 34.95 3.41
N GLY A 359 10.77 34.98 2.20
CA GLY A 359 11.36 35.66 1.05
C GLY A 359 12.47 34.88 0.35
N TYR A 360 12.65 33.59 0.66
CA TYR A 360 13.60 32.73 -0.06
C TYR A 360 13.04 32.35 -1.41
N THR A 361 13.82 32.58 -2.47
CA THR A 361 13.55 32.09 -3.82
C THR A 361 13.89 30.60 -3.94
N VAL A 362 13.33 29.93 -4.94
CA VAL A 362 13.65 28.52 -5.26
C VAL A 362 15.17 28.30 -5.40
N LEU A 363 15.88 29.19 -6.09
CA LEU A 363 17.34 29.10 -6.25
C LEU A 363 18.09 29.30 -4.93
N SER A 364 17.61 30.17 -4.04
CA SER A 364 18.22 30.38 -2.73
C SER A 364 18.07 29.15 -1.82
N LEU A 365 16.94 28.44 -1.89
CA LEU A 365 16.72 27.17 -1.20
C LEU A 365 17.65 26.08 -1.71
N ALA A 366 17.81 25.95 -3.04
CA ALA A 366 18.73 24.96 -3.64
C ALA A 366 20.19 25.20 -3.21
N ARG A 367 20.62 26.47 -3.14
CA ARG A 367 21.95 26.87 -2.65
C ARG A 367 22.15 26.59 -1.17
N ALA A 368 21.15 26.89 -0.34
CA ALA A 368 21.20 26.57 1.09
C ALA A 368 21.36 25.06 1.33
N ASN A 369 20.72 24.24 0.50
CA ASN A 369 20.78 22.78 0.56
C ASN A 369 22.05 22.15 -0.03
N CYS A 370 22.93 22.96 -0.64
CA CYS A 370 24.13 22.50 -1.37
C CYS A 370 23.81 21.44 -2.44
N ASP A 371 22.67 21.55 -3.13
CA ASP A 371 22.23 20.61 -4.17
C ASP A 371 22.65 21.10 -5.57
N GLU A 372 23.88 20.77 -5.98
CA GLU A 372 24.43 21.18 -7.28
C GLU A 372 23.61 20.68 -8.48
N ALA A 373 22.98 19.51 -8.37
CA ALA A 373 22.18 18.96 -9.46
C ALA A 373 20.94 19.82 -9.69
N THR A 374 20.23 20.18 -8.61
CA THR A 374 19.07 21.06 -8.66
C THR A 374 19.42 22.48 -9.07
N ILE A 375 20.56 23.03 -8.63
CA ILE A 375 21.04 24.36 -9.05
C ILE A 375 21.24 24.40 -10.58
N LYS A 376 21.88 23.39 -11.16
CA LYS A 376 22.09 23.31 -12.62
C LYS A 376 20.76 23.25 -13.38
N ILE A 377 19.78 22.50 -12.86
CA ILE A 377 18.43 22.44 -13.46
C ILE A 377 17.80 23.82 -13.44
N LEU A 378 17.74 24.48 -12.28
CA LEU A 378 17.12 25.80 -12.13
C LEU A 378 17.80 26.85 -13.04
N GLU A 379 19.14 26.88 -13.07
CA GLU A 379 19.90 27.81 -13.92
C GLU A 379 19.62 27.58 -15.41
N SER A 380 19.39 26.32 -15.84
CA SER A 380 19.05 26.03 -17.22
C SER A 380 17.65 26.52 -17.64
N TYR A 381 16.72 26.65 -16.69
CA TYR A 381 15.38 27.20 -16.93
C TYR A 381 15.32 28.73 -16.76
N SER A 382 16.22 29.35 -15.97
CA SER A 382 16.31 30.82 -15.85
C SER A 382 16.94 31.51 -17.08
N TYR A 383 17.75 30.80 -17.88
CA TYR A 383 18.46 31.38 -19.04
C TYR A 383 18.24 30.58 -20.34
N PRO A 384 17.08 30.69 -20.99
CA PRO A 384 16.76 29.90 -22.20
C PRO A 384 17.56 30.26 -23.48
N TYR A 385 18.59 31.11 -23.42
CA TYR A 385 19.41 31.53 -24.56
C TYR A 385 20.93 31.54 -24.28
N ALA A 386 21.47 30.39 -23.84
CA ALA A 386 22.91 30.15 -23.86
C ALA A 386 23.24 28.90 -24.69
N ALA A 387 22.96 28.96 -25.99
CA ALA A 387 23.50 28.07 -27.02
C ALA A 387 23.93 28.89 -28.23
#